data_AF-A0A3D5RPE4-F1
#
_entry.id   AF-A0A3D5RPE4-F1
#
_cell.length_a   1.000
_cell.length_b   1.000
_cell.length_c   1.000
_cell.angle_alpha   90.00
_cell.angle_beta   90.00
_cell.angle_gamma   90.00
#
_symmetry.space_group_name_H-M   'P 1'
#
loop_
_entity.id
_entity.type
_entity.pdbx_description
1 polymer ?
#
loop_
_entity_poly.entity_id
_entity_poly.type
_entity_poly.pdbx_seq_one_letter_code
_entity_poly.pdbx_strand_id
1 'polypeptide(L)'
;MSTTKKIFLLPGDGIGHEVMPAMRKVIDWFQSSGRTNFEISEGLIGGSSYDAYGIPLTDRTLEQAKVSDAILLACIGGPKWDSLPFSLRPERGILGIRKEMGLFANLRPAVVFDALVNASSLKPEIIKGLDVMIVRELIGGLYFGEPRGIENSLDGRRGFNTMTYTEFEVERVARVAFELARKRRKRICSVDKANVLE
;
A
#
# COMPACT_ATOMS: atom_id res chain seq x y z
N MET A 1 -4.23 -13.53 29.48
CA MET A 1 -2.83 -13.51 28.98
C MET A 1 -2.83 -12.74 27.67
N SER A 2 -2.03 -11.67 27.53
CA SER A 2 -1.92 -10.95 26.27
C SER A 2 -1.35 -11.89 25.21
N THR A 3 -2.13 -12.22 24.18
CA THR A 3 -1.63 -12.98 23.02
C THR A 3 -0.50 -12.21 22.36
N THR A 4 0.67 -12.84 22.20
CA THR A 4 1.78 -12.24 21.44
C THR A 4 1.37 -12.04 19.98
N LYS A 5 1.65 -10.86 19.42
CA LYS A 5 1.37 -10.53 18.01
C LYS A 5 2.66 -10.46 17.21
N LYS A 6 2.68 -11.06 16.02
CA LYS A 6 3.83 -11.07 15.11
C LYS A 6 3.77 -9.86 14.19
N ILE A 7 4.76 -8.98 14.28
CA ILE A 7 4.91 -7.83 13.38
C ILE A 7 6.15 -8.03 12.51
N PHE A 8 5.96 -7.94 11.20
CA PHE A 8 7.03 -7.98 10.23
C PHE A 8 7.37 -6.58 9.73
N LEU A 9 8.60 -6.13 9.98
CA LEU A 9 9.08 -4.82 9.57
C LEU A 9 9.77 -4.92 8.21
N LEU A 10 9.39 -4.02 7.33
CA LEU A 10 9.96 -3.83 6.01
C LEU A 10 10.40 -2.36 5.88
N PRO A 11 11.62 -2.01 6.33
CA PRO A 11 12.15 -0.65 6.18
C PRO A 11 12.13 -0.20 4.73
N GLY A 12 12.48 -1.11 3.81
CA GLY A 12 12.53 -0.84 2.38
C GLY A 12 13.68 0.11 2.05
N ASP A 13 13.42 1.25 1.41
CA ASP A 13 14.46 2.08 0.79
C ASP A 13 14.52 3.50 1.34
N GLY A 14 15.67 4.17 1.18
CA GLY A 14 15.88 5.58 1.55
C GLY A 14 15.58 5.85 3.03
N ILE A 15 14.75 6.86 3.30
CA ILE A 15 14.37 7.25 4.67
C ILE A 15 13.62 6.15 5.43
N GLY A 16 13.21 5.06 4.76
CA GLY A 16 12.63 3.88 5.38
C GLY A 16 13.49 3.33 6.54
N HIS A 17 14.82 3.37 6.37
CA HIS A 17 15.81 2.96 7.39
C HIS A 17 15.93 3.95 8.56
N GLU A 18 15.47 5.20 8.38
CA GLU A 18 15.49 6.23 9.44
C GLU A 18 14.17 6.25 10.23
N VAL A 19 13.05 6.01 9.56
CA VAL A 19 11.72 6.04 10.20
C VAL A 19 11.39 4.73 10.92
N MET A 20 11.87 3.58 10.45
CA MET A 20 11.58 2.29 11.08
C MET A 20 12.13 2.19 12.52
N PRO A 21 13.36 2.66 12.83
CA PRO A 21 13.84 2.75 14.20
C PRO A 21 12.97 3.62 15.11
N ALA A 22 12.38 4.70 14.60
CA ALA A 22 11.44 5.52 15.36
C ALA A 22 10.13 4.75 15.65
N MET A 23 9.62 4.00 14.69
CA MET A 23 8.47 3.11 14.90
C MET A 23 8.78 2.03 15.95
N ARG A 24 9.99 1.47 15.95
CA ARG A 24 10.41 0.47 16.94
C ARG A 24 10.36 1.00 18.37
N LYS A 25 10.73 2.25 18.60
CA LYS A 25 10.61 2.90 19.93
C LYS A 25 9.16 2.91 20.43
N VAL A 26 8.18 3.11 19.55
CA VAL A 26 6.76 3.06 19.90
C VAL A 26 6.32 1.64 20.23
N ILE A 27 6.77 0.65 19.47
CA ILE A 27 6.52 -0.78 19.74
C ILE A 27 7.07 -1.17 21.12
N ASP A 28 8.32 -0.80 21.41
CA ASP A 28 8.99 -1.10 22.67
C ASP A 28 8.28 -0.42 23.86
N TRP A 29 7.73 0.78 23.66
CA TRP A 29 6.89 1.45 24.66
C TRP A 29 5.60 0.66 24.94
N PHE A 30 4.90 0.16 23.91
CA PHE A 30 3.71 -0.67 24.12
C PHE A 30 4.03 -1.98 24.87
N GLN A 31 5.19 -2.59 24.59
CA GLN A 31 5.66 -3.78 25.32
C GLN A 31 5.99 -3.47 26.78
N SER A 32 6.80 -2.44 27.05
CA SER A 32 7.20 -2.05 28.41
C SER A 32 6.03 -1.57 29.27
N SER A 33 5.00 -0.98 28.66
CA SER A 33 3.77 -0.59 29.34
C SER A 33 2.83 -1.76 29.69
N GLY A 34 3.16 -3.00 29.28
CA GLY A 34 2.35 -4.20 29.53
C GLY A 34 1.04 -4.25 28.74
N ARG A 35 0.83 -3.36 27.77
CA ARG A 35 -0.41 -3.27 26.98
C ARG A 35 -0.55 -4.39 25.96
N THR A 36 0.55 -4.78 25.33
CA THR A 36 0.58 -5.83 24.30
C THR A 36 2.00 -6.37 24.17
N ASN A 37 2.14 -7.66 23.85
CA ASN A 37 3.42 -8.27 23.55
C ASN A 37 3.59 -8.45 22.03
N PHE A 38 4.77 -8.14 21.50
CA PHE A 38 5.07 -8.31 20.08
C PHE A 38 6.28 -9.22 19.86
N GLU A 39 6.19 -10.05 18.83
CA GLU A 39 7.31 -10.75 18.22
C GLU A 39 7.66 -10.00 16.94
N ILE A 40 8.88 -9.46 16.87
CA ILE A 40 9.31 -8.61 15.77
C ILE A 40 10.27 -9.38 14.89
N SER A 41 10.02 -9.36 13.59
CA SER A 41 10.94 -9.83 12.54
C SER A 41 11.15 -8.72 11.52
N GLU A 42 12.28 -8.72 10.83
CA GLU A 42 12.59 -7.73 9.79
C GLU A 42 13.01 -8.42 8.50
N GLY A 43 12.71 -7.79 7.36
CA GLY A 43 13.02 -8.33 6.04
C GLY A 43 13.32 -7.25 5.00
N LEU A 44 13.70 -7.69 3.81
CA LEU A 44 14.09 -6.81 2.72
C LEU A 44 13.07 -6.84 1.58
N ILE A 45 12.71 -5.64 1.12
CA ILE A 45 11.81 -5.42 -0.01
C ILE A 45 12.31 -4.20 -0.81
N GLY A 46 11.94 -4.10 -2.08
CA GLY A 46 12.29 -2.97 -2.91
C GLY A 46 13.76 -3.01 -3.36
N GLY A 47 14.37 -1.83 -3.44
CA GLY A 47 15.76 -1.66 -3.87
C GLY A 47 16.75 -2.36 -2.95
N SER A 48 16.50 -2.36 -1.65
CA SER A 48 17.33 -3.04 -0.65
C SER A 48 17.32 -4.57 -0.82
N SER A 49 16.19 -5.14 -1.25
CA SER A 49 16.11 -6.56 -1.62
C SER A 49 16.85 -6.83 -2.93
N TYR A 50 16.70 -5.94 -3.91
CA TYR A 50 17.41 -6.04 -5.19
C TYR A 50 18.93 -5.97 -5.02
N ASP A 51 19.44 -5.05 -4.21
CA ASP A 51 20.87 -4.92 -3.93
C ASP A 51 21.44 -6.18 -3.26
N ALA A 52 20.66 -6.85 -2.41
CA ALA A 52 21.09 -8.05 -1.68
C ALA A 52 20.91 -9.35 -2.49
N TYR A 53 19.86 -9.45 -3.30
CA TYR A 53 19.39 -10.72 -3.88
C TYR A 53 19.09 -10.66 -5.38
N GLY A 54 19.23 -9.50 -6.02
CA GLY A 54 18.95 -9.30 -7.44
C GLY A 54 17.46 -9.25 -7.80
N ILE A 55 16.54 -9.33 -6.83
CA ILE A 55 15.09 -9.25 -7.04
C ILE A 55 14.43 -8.37 -5.96
N PRO A 56 13.37 -7.61 -6.29
CA PRO A 56 12.77 -6.63 -5.36
C PRO A 56 11.89 -7.26 -4.27
N LEU A 57 11.58 -8.55 -4.37
CA LEU A 57 10.79 -9.30 -3.40
C LEU A 57 11.17 -10.77 -3.49
N THR A 58 11.67 -11.32 -2.38
CA THR A 58 12.05 -12.73 -2.27
C THR A 58 10.91 -13.58 -1.72
N ASP A 59 10.89 -14.87 -2.06
CA ASP A 59 9.93 -15.84 -1.52
C ASP A 59 10.02 -15.91 0.02
N ARG A 60 11.25 -15.87 0.57
CA ARG A 60 11.47 -15.80 2.02
C ARG A 60 10.74 -14.61 2.67
N THR A 61 10.74 -13.45 2.02
CA THR A 61 10.04 -12.26 2.52
C THR A 61 8.53 -12.45 2.47
N LEU A 62 8.01 -13.07 1.40
CA LEU A 62 6.60 -13.42 1.27
C LEU A 62 6.15 -14.46 2.30
N GLU A 63 6.95 -15.48 2.56
CA GLU A 63 6.69 -16.50 3.57
C GLU A 63 6.61 -15.87 4.96
N GLN A 64 7.58 -15.01 5.31
CA GLN A 64 7.56 -14.29 6.59
C GLN A 64 6.35 -13.36 6.71
N ALA A 65 5.98 -12.68 5.62
CA ALA A 65 4.79 -11.83 5.57
C ALA A 65 3.50 -12.63 5.82
N LYS A 66 3.37 -13.83 5.23
CA LYS A 66 2.19 -14.70 5.35
C LYS A 66 2.00 -15.27 6.76
N VAL A 67 3.08 -15.47 7.53
CA VAL A 67 3.02 -15.99 8.91
C VAL A 67 2.93 -14.88 9.99
N SER A 68 2.91 -13.61 9.58
CA SER A 68 2.86 -12.46 10.48
C SER A 68 1.44 -11.93 10.62
N ASP A 69 1.09 -11.39 11.80
CA ASP A 69 -0.23 -10.77 12.03
C ASP A 69 -0.36 -9.41 11.33
N ALA A 70 0.75 -8.68 11.21
CA ALA A 70 0.79 -7.38 10.54
C ALA A 70 2.16 -7.13 9.90
N ILE A 71 2.15 -6.30 8.85
CA ILE A 71 3.36 -5.84 8.16
C ILE A 71 3.44 -4.32 8.31
N LEU A 72 4.58 -3.82 8.76
CA LEU A 72 4.89 -2.39 8.76
C LEU A 72 5.92 -2.13 7.67
N LEU A 73 5.49 -1.52 6.58
CA LEU A 73 6.34 -1.14 5.45
C LEU A 73 6.51 0.38 5.43
N ALA A 74 7.75 0.87 5.33
CA ALA A 74 8.04 2.30 5.33
C ALA A 74 8.09 2.91 3.91
N CYS A 75 9.17 2.69 3.16
CA CYS A 75 9.37 3.35 1.85
C CYS A 75 9.92 2.37 0.81
N ILE A 76 9.67 2.61 -0.47
CA ILE A 76 10.14 1.77 -1.59
C ILE A 76 10.58 2.70 -2.72
N GLY A 77 11.69 2.37 -3.37
CA GLY A 77 12.19 3.04 -4.56
C GLY A 77 13.26 4.09 -4.30
N GLY A 78 13.89 4.53 -5.39
CA GLY A 78 14.92 5.55 -5.38
C GLY A 78 15.67 5.63 -6.72
N PRO A 79 16.32 6.76 -7.04
CA PRO A 79 16.91 7.01 -8.35
C PRO A 79 17.95 5.97 -8.79
N LYS A 80 18.62 5.32 -7.83
CA LYS A 80 19.61 4.26 -8.06
C LYS A 80 19.06 3.12 -8.94
N TRP A 81 17.76 2.83 -8.88
CA TRP A 81 17.15 1.67 -9.53
C TRP A 81 16.27 2.03 -10.73
N ASP A 82 16.22 3.30 -11.14
CA ASP A 82 15.34 3.78 -12.23
C ASP A 82 15.72 3.18 -13.60
N SER A 83 17.01 2.87 -13.81
CA SER A 83 17.50 2.25 -15.03
C SER A 83 17.24 0.75 -15.10
N LEU A 84 16.74 0.12 -14.04
CA LEU A 84 16.46 -1.32 -14.04
C LEU A 84 15.31 -1.66 -15.00
N PRO A 85 15.33 -2.88 -15.57
CA PRO A 85 14.17 -3.44 -16.26
C PRO A 85 12.92 -3.35 -15.39
N PHE A 86 11.77 -3.07 -16.00
CA PHE A 86 10.51 -2.85 -15.28
C PHE A 86 10.17 -3.97 -14.30
N SER A 87 10.48 -5.23 -14.61
CA SER A 87 10.26 -6.40 -13.75
C SER A 87 11.14 -6.47 -12.50
N LEU A 88 12.26 -5.74 -12.48
CA LEU A 88 13.23 -5.75 -11.39
C LEU A 88 13.22 -4.46 -10.56
N ARG A 89 12.42 -3.46 -10.96
CA ARG A 89 12.32 -2.20 -10.22
C ARG A 89 11.70 -2.42 -8.82
N PRO A 90 12.07 -1.60 -7.82
CA PRO A 90 11.57 -1.71 -6.44
C PRO A 90 10.05 -1.77 -6.33
N GLU A 91 9.31 -1.03 -7.17
CA GLU A 91 7.84 -0.97 -7.17
C GLU A 91 7.19 -2.32 -7.51
N ARG A 92 7.93 -3.23 -8.16
CA ARG A 92 7.45 -4.60 -8.38
C ARG A 92 7.32 -5.37 -7.09
N GLY A 93 8.18 -5.10 -6.10
CA GLY A 93 8.08 -5.72 -4.79
C GLY A 93 6.80 -5.34 -4.06
N ILE A 94 6.45 -4.05 -4.03
CA ILE A 94 5.22 -3.60 -3.36
C ILE A 94 3.94 -4.08 -4.08
N LEU A 95 3.95 -4.16 -5.42
CA LEU A 95 2.83 -4.73 -6.16
C LEU A 95 2.70 -6.24 -5.93
N GLY A 96 3.82 -6.95 -5.90
CA GLY A 96 3.88 -8.39 -5.63
C GLY A 96 3.31 -8.73 -4.26
N ILE A 97 3.84 -8.12 -3.19
CA ILE A 97 3.38 -8.42 -1.83
C ILE A 97 1.89 -8.10 -1.63
N ARG A 98 1.37 -7.02 -2.25
CA ARG A 98 -0.07 -6.69 -2.19
C ARG A 98 -0.94 -7.79 -2.78
N LYS A 99 -0.57 -8.29 -3.98
CA LYS A 99 -1.31 -9.35 -4.67
C LYS A 99 -1.22 -10.66 -3.90
N GLU A 100 -0.01 -11.08 -3.52
CA GLU A 100 0.26 -12.34 -2.82
C GLU A 100 -0.38 -12.42 -1.42
N MET A 101 -0.54 -11.28 -0.75
CA MET A 101 -1.21 -11.18 0.55
C MET A 101 -2.71 -10.88 0.44
N GLY A 102 -3.26 -10.74 -0.78
CA GLY A 102 -4.68 -10.42 -0.99
C GLY A 102 -5.12 -9.07 -0.41
N LEU A 103 -4.22 -8.07 -0.35
CA LEU A 103 -4.46 -6.77 0.29
C LEU A 103 -5.28 -5.83 -0.60
N PHE A 104 -6.55 -6.17 -0.83
CA PHE A 104 -7.41 -5.47 -1.80
C PHE A 104 -7.91 -4.09 -1.35
N ALA A 105 -8.10 -3.87 -0.04
CA ALA A 105 -8.66 -2.63 0.48
C ALA A 105 -7.53 -1.70 0.98
N ASN A 106 -7.23 -0.65 0.22
CA ASN A 106 -6.33 0.40 0.66
C ASN A 106 -7.10 1.53 1.33
N LEU A 107 -6.78 1.80 2.60
CA LEU A 107 -7.40 2.85 3.39
C LEU A 107 -6.43 4.03 3.54
N ARG A 108 -6.83 5.22 3.10
CA ARG A 108 -6.03 6.45 3.20
C ARG A 108 -6.85 7.57 3.83
N PRO A 109 -6.74 7.78 5.15
CA PRO A 109 -7.33 8.95 5.78
C PRO A 109 -6.57 10.22 5.34
N ALA A 110 -7.32 11.21 4.85
CA ALA A 110 -6.86 12.57 4.61
C ALA A 110 -7.52 13.48 5.64
N VAL A 111 -6.74 13.89 6.64
CA VAL A 111 -7.19 14.71 7.77
C VAL A 111 -6.32 15.95 7.85
N VAL A 112 -6.94 17.11 8.04
CA VAL A 112 -6.21 18.34 8.37
C VAL A 112 -6.31 18.58 9.88
N PHE A 113 -5.15 18.59 10.53
CA PHE A 113 -5.03 19.00 11.92
C PHE A 113 -5.05 20.51 12.01
N ASP A 114 -5.80 21.06 12.97
CA ASP A 114 -5.92 22.52 13.14
C ASP A 114 -4.55 23.21 13.29
N ALA A 115 -3.61 22.58 13.99
CA ALA A 115 -2.25 23.09 14.16
C ALA A 115 -1.43 23.16 12.86
N LEU A 116 -1.85 22.45 11.81
CA LEU A 116 -1.16 22.33 10.53
C LEU A 116 -1.96 22.91 9.36
N VAL A 117 -3.06 23.63 9.62
CA VAL A 117 -3.95 24.15 8.55
C VAL A 117 -3.20 25.01 7.52
N ASN A 118 -2.24 25.81 7.98
CA ASN A 118 -1.44 26.69 7.12
C ASN A 118 -0.33 25.97 6.33
N ALA A 119 -0.13 24.67 6.54
CA ALA A 119 0.76 23.86 5.71
C ALA A 119 0.09 23.44 4.38
N SER A 120 -1.24 23.57 4.28
CA SER A 120 -1.96 23.34 3.03
C SER A 120 -1.76 24.49 2.05
N SER A 121 -1.75 24.19 0.75
CA SER A 121 -1.80 25.21 -0.31
C SER A 121 -3.20 25.79 -0.53
N LEU A 122 -4.24 25.21 0.08
CA LEU A 122 -5.61 25.69 0.01
C LEU A 122 -5.89 26.70 1.13
N LYS A 123 -6.86 27.59 0.90
CA LYS A 123 -7.26 28.59 1.89
C LYS A 123 -7.74 27.90 3.18
N PRO A 124 -7.33 28.36 4.37
CA PRO A 124 -7.69 27.73 5.65
C PRO A 124 -9.20 27.53 5.84
N GLU A 125 -10.03 28.50 5.46
CA GLU A 125 -11.49 28.44 5.58
C GLU A 125 -12.14 27.37 4.70
N ILE A 126 -11.45 26.85 3.69
CA ILE A 126 -11.91 25.75 2.83
C ILE A 126 -11.53 24.39 3.43
N ILE A 127 -10.33 24.28 4.03
CA ILE A 127 -9.72 22.99 4.36
C ILE A 127 -9.78 22.64 5.86
N LYS A 128 -10.06 23.62 6.72
CA LYS A 128 -10.19 23.39 8.16
C LYS A 128 -11.28 22.38 8.45
N GLY A 129 -10.96 21.37 9.27
CA GLY A 129 -11.88 20.28 9.60
C GLY A 129 -12.05 19.22 8.50
N LEU A 130 -11.21 19.23 7.45
CA LEU A 130 -11.18 18.15 6.46
C LEU A 130 -10.89 16.82 7.15
N ASP A 131 -11.77 15.84 6.94
CA ASP A 131 -11.61 14.46 7.36
C ASP A 131 -12.29 13.53 6.34
N VAL A 132 -11.51 13.00 5.41
CA VAL A 132 -11.97 12.12 4.34
C VAL A 132 -11.25 10.78 4.45
N MET A 133 -11.99 9.67 4.32
CA MET A 133 -11.40 8.35 4.18
C MET A 133 -11.49 7.93 2.71
N ILE A 134 -10.35 7.76 2.06
CA ILE A 134 -10.27 7.19 0.71
C ILE A 134 -10.16 5.68 0.86
N VAL A 135 -11.13 4.95 0.31
CA VAL A 135 -11.11 3.49 0.19
C VAL A 135 -10.83 3.17 -1.26
N ARG A 136 -9.68 2.56 -1.54
CA ARG A 136 -9.20 2.27 -2.90
C ARG A 136 -9.05 0.76 -3.09
N GLU A 137 -9.61 0.22 -4.16
CA GLU A 137 -9.29 -1.13 -4.64
C GLU A 137 -7.84 -1.16 -5.12
N LEU A 138 -7.07 -2.14 -4.62
CA LEU A 138 -5.61 -2.13 -4.69
C LEU A 138 -5.00 -3.30 -5.47
N ILE A 139 -5.73 -4.37 -5.76
CA ILE A 139 -5.16 -5.60 -6.37
C ILE A 139 -5.87 -6.08 -7.65
N GLY A 140 -6.81 -5.30 -8.19
CA GLY A 140 -7.48 -5.54 -9.48
C GLY A 140 -7.30 -4.39 -10.48
N GLY A 141 -8.23 -4.29 -11.43
CA GLY A 141 -8.28 -3.20 -12.40
C GLY A 141 -7.08 -3.12 -13.32
N LEU A 142 -6.82 -1.90 -13.83
CA LEU A 142 -5.77 -1.62 -14.81
C LEU A 142 -4.36 -2.06 -14.36
N TYR A 143 -4.13 -2.16 -13.05
CA TYR A 143 -2.82 -2.52 -12.50
C TYR A 143 -2.49 -4.00 -12.71
N PHE A 144 -3.49 -4.88 -12.76
CA PHE A 144 -3.32 -6.33 -12.80
C PHE A 144 -4.08 -7.01 -13.93
N GLY A 145 -4.93 -6.28 -14.66
CA GLY A 145 -5.72 -6.80 -15.78
C GLY A 145 -4.87 -7.24 -16.96
N GLU A 146 -5.33 -8.31 -17.60
CA GLU A 146 -4.79 -8.92 -18.81
C GLU A 146 -5.86 -8.89 -19.92
N PRO A 147 -5.48 -8.82 -21.20
CA PRO A 147 -4.10 -8.82 -21.70
C PRO A 147 -3.43 -7.46 -21.49
N ARG A 148 -2.09 -7.45 -21.36
CA ARG A 148 -1.27 -6.23 -21.32
C ARG A 148 0.07 -6.43 -22.03
N GLY A 149 0.68 -5.33 -22.48
CA GLY A 149 2.03 -5.38 -23.01
C GLY A 149 2.34 -4.30 -24.01
N ILE A 150 3.41 -4.53 -24.75
CA ILE A 150 3.80 -3.71 -25.89
C ILE A 150 4.07 -4.64 -27.06
N GLU A 151 3.34 -4.46 -28.15
CA GLU A 151 3.44 -5.26 -29.37
C GLU A 151 3.92 -4.40 -30.55
N ASN A 152 4.62 -5.03 -31.50
CA ASN A 152 4.92 -4.42 -32.78
C ASN A 152 3.78 -4.79 -33.74
N SER A 153 3.15 -3.78 -34.32
CA SER A 153 2.12 -3.93 -35.35
C SER A 153 2.60 -3.28 -36.66
N LEU A 154 1.85 -3.50 -37.74
CA LEU A 154 2.13 -2.86 -39.04
C LEU A 154 2.09 -1.32 -38.94
N ASP A 155 1.26 -0.79 -38.03
CA ASP A 155 1.10 0.65 -37.78
C ASP A 155 2.10 1.19 -36.74
N GLY A 156 3.09 0.38 -36.35
CA GLY A 156 4.10 0.71 -35.36
C GLY A 156 3.86 0.05 -34.00
N ARG A 157 4.53 0.57 -32.98
CA ARG A 157 4.57 -0.03 -31.65
C ARG A 157 3.34 0.37 -30.84
N ARG A 158 2.54 -0.61 -30.41
CA ARG A 158 1.31 -0.41 -29.63
C ARG A 158 1.50 -0.89 -28.20
N GLY A 159 1.26 -0.01 -27.24
CA GLY A 159 1.20 -0.34 -25.81
C GLY A 159 -0.26 -0.45 -25.35
N PHE A 160 -0.58 -1.43 -24.51
CA PHE A 160 -1.93 -1.63 -23.99
C PHE A 160 -1.96 -2.20 -22.57
N ASN A 161 -3.01 -1.84 -21.84
CA ASN A 161 -3.36 -2.36 -20.52
C ASN A 161 -4.89 -2.53 -20.47
N THR A 162 -5.35 -3.52 -19.72
CA THR A 162 -6.78 -3.84 -19.62
C THR A 162 -7.30 -3.44 -18.24
N MET A 163 -8.31 -2.57 -18.19
CA MET A 163 -9.05 -2.29 -16.97
C MET A 163 -10.21 -3.28 -16.89
N THR A 164 -10.14 -4.21 -15.93
CA THR A 164 -11.18 -5.21 -15.73
C THR A 164 -11.41 -5.42 -14.24
N TYR A 165 -12.66 -5.69 -13.87
CA TYR A 165 -13.09 -6.01 -12.52
C TYR A 165 -14.17 -7.09 -12.58
N THR A 166 -14.11 -8.03 -11.66
CA THR A 166 -15.21 -8.95 -11.38
C THR A 166 -16.18 -8.34 -10.36
N GLU A 167 -17.42 -8.82 -10.36
CA GLU A 167 -18.42 -8.43 -9.36
C GLU A 167 -17.89 -8.61 -7.93
N PHE A 168 -17.24 -9.74 -7.65
CA PHE A 168 -16.64 -10.04 -6.36
C PHE A 168 -15.59 -9.00 -5.92
N GLU A 169 -14.74 -8.54 -6.84
CA GLU A 169 -13.70 -7.54 -6.53
C GLU A 169 -14.30 -6.19 -6.17
N VAL A 170 -15.37 -5.78 -6.86
CA VAL A 170 -16.10 -4.55 -6.57
C VAL A 170 -16.88 -4.68 -5.26
N GLU A 171 -17.55 -5.80 -5.05
CA GLU A 171 -18.36 -6.06 -3.87
C GLU A 171 -17.54 -6.01 -2.58
N ARG A 172 -16.39 -6.69 -2.53
CA ARG A 172 -15.57 -6.76 -1.31
C ARG A 172 -15.04 -5.39 -0.89
N VAL A 173 -14.63 -4.53 -1.84
CA VAL A 173 -14.13 -3.19 -1.52
C VAL A 173 -15.28 -2.25 -1.14
N ALA A 174 -16.43 -2.38 -1.79
CA ALA A 174 -17.64 -1.64 -1.43
C ALA A 174 -18.09 -1.98 -0.01
N ARG A 175 -18.11 -3.27 0.38
CA ARG A 175 -18.44 -3.69 1.75
C ARG A 175 -17.55 -3.01 2.79
N VAL A 176 -16.23 -2.97 2.55
CA VAL A 176 -15.29 -2.24 3.43
C VAL A 176 -15.66 -0.76 3.52
N ALA A 177 -15.98 -0.10 2.40
CA ALA A 177 -16.40 1.29 2.41
C ALA A 177 -17.70 1.53 3.21
N PHE A 178 -18.71 0.66 3.04
CA PHE A 178 -19.96 0.70 3.81
C PHE A 178 -19.76 0.50 5.30
N GLU A 179 -18.93 -0.47 5.70
CA GLU A 179 -18.61 -0.71 7.11
C GLU A 179 -17.86 0.46 7.74
N LEU A 180 -16.90 1.06 7.02
CA LEU A 180 -16.17 2.24 7.48
C LEU A 180 -17.08 3.46 7.58
N ALA A 181 -17.97 3.68 6.61
CA ALA A 181 -18.90 4.80 6.64
C ALA A 181 -19.85 4.72 7.84
N ARG A 182 -20.29 3.51 8.23
CA ARG A 182 -21.13 3.29 9.43
C ARG A 182 -20.44 3.72 10.72
N LYS A 183 -19.11 3.55 10.82
CA LYS A 183 -18.28 3.99 11.96
C LYS A 183 -17.90 5.47 11.88
N ARG A 184 -18.32 6.17 10.82
CA ARG A 184 -18.02 7.58 10.53
C ARG A 184 -19.35 8.33 10.35
N ARG A 185 -19.44 9.19 9.33
CA ARG A 185 -20.58 10.09 9.10
C ARG A 185 -21.69 9.48 8.24
N LYS A 186 -21.69 8.15 8.01
CA LYS A 186 -22.68 7.42 7.19
C LYS A 186 -22.87 8.02 5.78
N ARG A 187 -21.80 8.58 5.20
CA ARG A 187 -21.78 9.12 3.84
C ARG A 187 -20.73 8.38 3.02
N ILE A 188 -21.10 8.03 1.78
CA ILE A 188 -20.23 7.43 0.78
C ILE A 188 -20.41 8.19 -0.51
N CYS A 189 -19.31 8.40 -1.21
CA CYS A 189 -19.29 8.84 -2.60
C CYS A 189 -18.53 7.77 -3.38
N SER A 190 -19.22 7.04 -4.26
CA SER A 190 -18.56 6.17 -5.23
C SER A 190 -18.04 7.05 -6.37
N VAL A 191 -16.83 6.78 -6.84
CA VAL A 191 -16.19 7.56 -7.92
C VAL A 191 -15.85 6.61 -9.05
N ASP A 192 -16.42 6.85 -10.22
CA ASP A 192 -16.26 6.05 -11.42
C ASP A 192 -16.25 6.93 -12.68
N LYS A 193 -16.18 6.29 -13.85
CA LYS A 193 -16.31 6.91 -15.17
C LYS A 193 -17.42 6.23 -15.97
N ALA A 194 -18.56 5.94 -15.33
CA ALA A 194 -19.69 5.21 -15.93
C ALA A 194 -20.34 5.89 -17.14
N ASN A 195 -19.99 7.17 -17.41
CA ASN A 195 -20.44 7.86 -18.61
C ASN A 195 -19.69 7.44 -19.88
N VAL A 196 -18.64 6.62 -19.76
CA VAL A 196 -17.83 6.11 -20.89
C VAL A 196 -17.46 4.63 -20.70
N LEU A 197 -17.14 4.22 -19.47
CA LEU A 197 -16.73 2.86 -19.16
C LEU A 197 -17.93 2.03 -18.71
N GLU A 198 -18.12 0.88 -19.35
CA GLU A 198 -19.16 -0.11 -19.06
C GLU A 198 -18.78 -1.01 -17.86
#